data_AF-A0A1F6CN09-F1
#
_entry.id   AF-A0A1F6CN09-F1
#
_cell.length_a   1.000
_cell.length_b   1.000
_cell.length_c   1.000
_cell.angle_alpha   90.00
_cell.angle_beta   90.00
_cell.angle_gamma   90.00
#
_symmetry.space_group_name_H-M   'P 1'
#
loop_
_entity.id
_entity.type
_entity.pdbx_description
1 polymer ?
#
loop_
_entity_poly.entity_id
_entity_poly.type
_entity_poly.pdbx_seq_one_letter_code
_entity_poly.pdbx_strand_id
1 'polypeptide(L)'
;MITTRLKMIFGLSIPLFILHGIEEFATHFYDIDAHDQAIFGLLSGLSNHGATFVTFQVMFWLLLIISFLLLSGPKWQFNVLALAGFIYLYELHHIYKAIMVGGYYPGLVTALLFPIVTFFFWREWLPAFWRATAK
;
A
#
# COMPACT_ATOMS: atom_id res chain seq x y z
N MET A 1 -6.32 22.38 1.36
CA MET A 1 -7.30 21.37 0.90
C MET A 1 -6.66 20.57 -0.21
N ILE A 2 -6.87 19.26 -0.22
CA ILE A 2 -6.40 18.37 -1.28
C ILE A 2 -7.19 18.55 -2.58
N THR A 3 -6.60 18.18 -3.72
CA THR A 3 -7.28 18.25 -5.01
C THR A 3 -8.22 17.05 -5.17
N THR A 4 -9.29 17.21 -5.97
CA THR A 4 -10.17 16.09 -6.36
C THR A 4 -9.38 14.98 -7.04
N ARG A 5 -8.36 15.34 -7.83
CA ARG A 5 -7.46 14.38 -8.49
C ARG A 5 -6.71 13.51 -7.48
N LEU A 6 -6.09 14.13 -6.47
CA LEU A 6 -5.37 13.38 -5.43
C LEU A 6 -6.30 12.45 -4.65
N LYS A 7 -7.53 12.92 -4.33
CA LYS A 7 -8.55 12.07 -3.72
C LYS A 7 -8.92 10.89 -4.61
N MET A 8 -9.11 11.10 -5.92
CA MET A 8 -9.39 10.02 -6.87
C MET A 8 -8.24 9.03 -6.98
N ILE A 9 -6.99 9.50 -7.06
CA ILE A 9 -5.81 8.62 -7.11
C ILE A 9 -5.78 7.71 -5.87
N PHE A 10 -5.94 8.29 -4.67
CA PHE A 10 -6.00 7.51 -3.44
C PHE A 10 -7.20 6.55 -3.42
N GLY A 11 -8.38 6.98 -3.87
CA GLY A 11 -9.56 6.11 -3.96
C GLY A 11 -9.38 4.93 -4.93
N LEU A 12 -8.74 5.17 -6.08
CA LEU A 12 -8.43 4.14 -7.07
C LEU A 12 -7.29 3.21 -6.63
N SER A 13 -6.42 3.63 -5.72
CA SER A 13 -5.40 2.73 -5.18
C SER A 13 -5.99 1.68 -4.25
N ILE A 14 -7.13 1.94 -3.59
CA ILE A 14 -7.74 0.98 -2.66
C ILE A 14 -8.06 -0.35 -3.34
N PRO A 15 -8.80 -0.41 -4.47
CA PRO A 15 -9.01 -1.67 -5.18
C PRO A 15 -7.70 -2.28 -5.68
N LEU A 16 -6.69 -1.47 -6.03
CA LEU A 16 -5.36 -1.98 -6.39
C LEU A 16 -4.69 -2.72 -5.22
N PHE A 17 -4.72 -2.16 -4.00
CA PHE A 17 -4.21 -2.83 -2.80
C PHE A 17 -4.97 -4.10 -2.45
N ILE A 18 -6.29 -4.12 -2.66
CA ILE A 18 -7.09 -5.33 -2.46
C ILE A 18 -6.66 -6.42 -3.45
N LEU A 19 -6.55 -6.08 -4.74
CA LEU A 19 -6.08 -7.02 -5.77
C LEU A 19 -4.66 -7.49 -5.48
N HIS A 20 -3.79 -6.60 -4.99
CA HIS A 20 -2.42 -6.91 -4.63
C HIS A 20 -2.35 -7.91 -3.48
N GLY A 21 -3.03 -7.64 -2.36
CA GLY A 21 -3.07 -8.58 -1.23
C GLY A 21 -3.73 -9.93 -1.58
N ILE A 22 -4.68 -9.96 -2.53
CA ILE A 22 -5.23 -11.21 -3.06
C ILE A 22 -4.17 -11.99 -3.86
N GLU A 23 -3.40 -11.32 -4.74
CA GLU A 23 -2.31 -11.95 -5.47
C GLU A 23 -1.26 -12.51 -4.50
N GLU A 24 -0.80 -11.71 -3.54
CA GLU A 24 0.19 -12.12 -2.54
C GLU A 24 -0.27 -13.34 -1.74
N PHE A 25 -1.54 -13.37 -1.32
CA PHE A 25 -2.10 -14.52 -0.62
C PHE A 25 -2.16 -15.75 -1.52
N ALA A 26 -2.68 -15.61 -2.75
CA ALA A 26 -2.80 -16.71 -3.70
C ALA A 26 -1.44 -17.30 -4.13
N THR A 27 -0.37 -16.51 -4.01
CA THR A 27 0.99 -16.89 -4.38
C THR A 27 1.90 -17.15 -3.18
N HIS A 28 1.32 -17.31 -1.98
CA HIS A 28 2.05 -17.70 -0.77
C HIS A 28 3.19 -16.74 -0.39
N PHE A 29 3.02 -15.43 -0.59
CA PHE A 29 4.02 -14.41 -0.25
C PHE A 29 4.50 -14.55 1.21
N TYR A 30 3.56 -14.80 2.13
CA TYR A 30 3.82 -14.98 3.57
C TYR A 30 4.75 -16.16 3.90
N ASP A 31 4.93 -17.12 2.99
CA ASP A 31 5.83 -18.25 3.20
C ASP A 31 7.29 -17.92 2.83
N ILE A 32 7.52 -16.87 2.04
CA ILE A 32 8.84 -16.60 1.44
C ILE A 32 9.39 -15.20 1.71
N ASP A 33 8.56 -14.24 2.10
CA ASP A 33 9.00 -12.87 2.28
C ASP A 33 9.64 -12.61 3.65
N ALA A 34 10.79 -11.93 3.61
CA ALA A 34 11.57 -11.66 4.82
C ALA A 34 10.94 -10.58 5.70
N HIS A 35 10.18 -9.63 5.13
CA HIS A 35 9.51 -8.59 5.91
C HIS A 35 8.30 -9.18 6.64
N ASP A 36 7.52 -10.01 5.96
CA ASP A 36 6.40 -10.74 6.56
C ASP A 36 6.88 -11.62 7.73
N GLN A 37 7.95 -12.40 7.52
CA GLN A 37 8.58 -13.20 8.57
C GLN A 37 9.14 -12.35 9.72
N ALA A 38 9.68 -11.16 9.45
CA ALA A 38 10.19 -10.28 10.49
C ALA A 38 9.06 -9.67 11.36
N ILE A 39 7.90 -9.40 10.76
CA ILE A 39 6.75 -8.78 11.45
C ILE A 39 5.93 -9.84 12.19
N PHE A 40 5.64 -10.97 11.55
CA PHE A 40 4.69 -11.98 12.05
C PHE A 40 5.34 -13.28 12.50
N GLY A 41 6.63 -13.51 12.26
CA GLY A 41 7.31 -14.77 12.57
C GLY A 41 7.25 -15.15 14.05
N LEU A 42 7.24 -14.17 14.97
CA LEU A 42 7.05 -14.41 16.42
C LEU A 42 5.64 -14.94 16.77
N LEU A 43 4.67 -14.75 15.88
CA LEU A 43 3.28 -15.21 16.02
C LEU A 43 3.04 -16.54 15.30
N SER A 44 4.04 -17.10 14.62
CA SER A 44 3.91 -18.35 13.84
C SER A 44 3.45 -19.55 14.67
N GLY A 45 3.70 -19.55 15.99
CA GLY A 45 3.23 -20.59 16.91
C GLY A 45 1.80 -20.39 17.44
N LEU A 46 1.16 -19.25 17.18
CA LEU A 46 -0.18 -18.91 17.70
C LEU A 46 -1.30 -19.20 16.69
N SER A 47 -0.98 -19.19 15.39
CA SER A 47 -1.93 -19.41 14.31
C SER A 47 -1.24 -19.84 13.02
N ASN A 48 -2.02 -20.32 12.05
CA ASN A 48 -1.52 -20.50 10.69
C ASN A 48 -1.04 -19.15 10.13
N HIS A 49 0.18 -19.10 9.60
CA HIS A 49 0.81 -17.87 9.10
C HIS A 49 -0.03 -17.18 8.02
N GLY A 50 -0.63 -17.95 7.11
CA GLY A 50 -1.54 -17.42 6.09
C GLY A 50 -2.80 -16.79 6.68
N ALA A 51 -3.30 -17.29 7.82
CA ALA A 51 -4.46 -16.68 8.50
C ALA A 51 -4.09 -15.32 9.14
N THR A 52 -2.87 -15.21 9.68
CA THR A 52 -2.33 -13.94 10.18
C THR A 52 -2.17 -12.93 9.05
N PHE A 53 -1.60 -13.37 7.92
CA PHE A 53 -1.42 -12.55 6.72
C PHE A 53 -2.76 -12.02 6.19
N VAL A 54 -3.76 -12.89 5.99
CA VAL A 54 -5.10 -12.47 5.52
C VAL A 54 -5.76 -11.51 6.49
N THR A 55 -5.63 -11.76 7.80
CA THR A 55 -6.19 -10.88 8.82
C THR A 55 -5.56 -9.49 8.74
N PHE A 56 -4.23 -9.42 8.62
CA PHE A 56 -3.51 -8.17 8.42
C PHE A 56 -3.98 -7.45 7.15
N GLN A 57 -4.08 -8.16 6.02
CA GLN A 57 -4.56 -7.59 4.76
C GLN A 57 -5.97 -7.00 4.88
N VAL A 58 -6.92 -7.75 5.46
CA VAL A 58 -8.29 -7.25 5.66
C VAL A 58 -8.31 -6.01 6.57
N MET A 59 -7.54 -6.02 7.66
CA MET A 59 -7.43 -4.85 8.54
C MET A 59 -6.81 -3.66 7.83
N PHE A 60 -5.80 -3.89 7.00
CA PHE A 60 -5.16 -2.87 6.19
C PHE A 60 -6.12 -2.28 5.14
N TRP A 61 -6.90 -3.11 4.45
CA TRP A 61 -7.91 -2.64 3.48
C TRP A 61 -8.99 -1.80 4.16
N LEU A 62 -9.46 -2.21 5.34
CA LEU A 62 -10.41 -1.42 6.13
C LEU A 62 -9.78 -0.08 6.56
N LEU A 63 -8.51 -0.08 6.95
CA LEU A 63 -7.78 1.14 7.28
C LEU A 63 -7.67 2.10 6.07
N LEU A 64 -7.46 1.58 4.85
CA LEU A 64 -7.45 2.39 3.63
C LEU A 64 -8.82 3.02 3.35
N ILE A 65 -9.91 2.28 3.55
CA ILE A 65 -11.28 2.79 3.40
C ILE A 65 -11.56 3.89 4.43
N ILE A 66 -11.23 3.65 5.70
CA ILE A 66 -11.39 4.66 6.77
C ILE A 66 -10.55 5.90 6.46
N SER A 67 -9.31 5.71 6.02
CA SER A 67 -8.41 6.78 5.58
C SER A 67 -9.02 7.62 4.45
N PHE A 68 -9.71 6.99 3.50
CA PHE A 68 -10.38 7.69 2.40
C PHE A 68 -11.53 8.56 2.89
N LEU A 69 -12.31 8.05 3.86
CA LEU A 69 -13.38 8.82 4.49
C LEU A 69 -12.83 10.04 5.25
N LEU A 70 -11.70 9.88 5.95
CA LEU A 70 -11.01 10.96 6.67
C LEU A 70 -10.52 12.10 5.77
N LEU A 71 -10.35 11.85 4.46
CA LEU A 71 -10.02 12.91 3.49
C LEU A 71 -11.14 13.94 3.30
N SER A 72 -12.34 13.70 3.85
CA SER A 72 -13.44 14.67 3.84
C SER A 72 -13.21 15.82 4.81
N GLY A 73 -12.34 15.64 5.82
CA GLY A 73 -11.98 16.66 6.81
C GLY A 73 -10.61 17.30 6.54
N PRO A 74 -10.41 18.58 6.89
CA PRO A 74 -9.15 19.27 6.60
C PRO A 74 -7.98 18.88 7.51
N LYS A 75 -8.27 18.41 8.74
CA LYS A 75 -7.29 18.23 9.82
C LYS A 75 -6.24 17.15 9.52
N TRP A 76 -6.66 16.03 8.92
CA TRP A 76 -5.81 14.84 8.79
C TRP A 76 -5.43 14.50 7.34
N GLN A 77 -6.00 15.20 6.35
CA GLN A 77 -5.87 14.87 4.93
C GLN A 77 -4.41 14.69 4.48
N PHE A 78 -3.48 15.57 4.89
CA PHE A 78 -2.10 15.51 4.42
C PHE A 78 -1.29 14.40 5.10
N ASN A 79 -1.51 14.16 6.41
CA ASN A 79 -0.80 13.13 7.16
C ASN A 79 -1.22 11.72 6.70
N VAL A 80 -2.53 11.53 6.48
CA VAL A 80 -3.06 10.27 5.94
C VAL A 80 -2.47 9.98 4.56
N LEU A 81 -2.43 11.00 3.69
CA LEU A 81 -1.87 10.85 2.36
C LEU A 81 -0.33 10.68 2.38
N ALA A 82 0.38 11.29 3.32
CA ALA A 82 1.82 11.05 3.47
C ALA A 82 2.11 9.58 3.76
N LEU A 83 1.36 9.00 4.72
CA LEU A 83 1.47 7.58 5.05
C LEU A 83 1.14 6.69 3.84
N ALA A 84 0.06 6.98 3.12
CA ALA A 84 -0.29 6.27 1.90
C ALA A 84 0.84 6.34 0.85
N GLY A 85 1.43 7.51 0.65
CA GLY A 85 2.54 7.70 -0.30
C GLY A 85 3.77 6.86 0.05
N PHE A 86 4.10 6.68 1.33
CA PHE A 86 5.18 5.80 1.75
C PHE A 86 4.86 4.33 1.49
N ILE A 87 3.62 3.91 1.72
CA ILE A 87 3.19 2.54 1.41
C ILE A 87 3.34 2.29 -0.10
N TYR A 88 2.93 3.24 -0.95
CA TYR A 88 3.07 3.07 -2.40
C TYR A 88 4.52 2.85 -2.85
N LEU A 89 5.46 3.55 -2.21
CA LEU A 89 6.89 3.35 -2.45
C LEU A 89 7.36 1.98 -1.94
N TYR A 90 6.86 1.54 -0.79
CA TYR A 90 7.15 0.22 -0.24
C TYR A 90 6.72 -0.89 -1.20
N GLU A 91 5.56 -0.80 -1.84
CA GLU A 91 5.07 -1.80 -2.81
C GLU A 91 5.98 -1.98 -4.03
N LEU A 92 6.85 -1.01 -4.33
CA LEU A 92 7.83 -1.16 -5.42
C LEU A 92 8.87 -2.26 -5.14
N HIS A 93 8.97 -2.74 -3.90
CA HIS A 93 9.90 -3.80 -3.54
C HIS A 93 9.61 -5.12 -4.27
N HIS A 94 8.35 -5.43 -4.61
CA HIS A 94 8.00 -6.64 -5.39
C HIS A 94 8.66 -6.63 -6.77
N ILE A 95 8.73 -5.46 -7.41
CA ILE A 95 9.41 -5.30 -8.71
C ILE A 95 10.91 -5.50 -8.55
N TYR A 96 11.50 -4.86 -7.52
CA TYR A 96 12.91 -5.04 -7.20
C TYR A 96 13.25 -6.52 -6.94
N LYS A 97 12.44 -7.21 -6.13
CA LYS A 97 12.63 -8.64 -5.81
C LYS A 97 12.50 -9.52 -7.06
N ALA A 98 11.52 -9.27 -7.92
CA ALA A 98 11.36 -9.97 -9.19
C ALA A 98 12.62 -9.85 -10.09
N ILE A 99 13.21 -8.65 -10.16
CA ILE A 99 14.46 -8.43 -10.91
C ILE A 99 15.59 -9.25 -10.28
N MET A 100 15.72 -9.24 -8.95
CA MET A 100 16.78 -9.95 -8.23
C MET A 100 16.70 -11.47 -8.39
N VAL A 101 15.49 -12.04 -8.41
CA VAL A 101 15.30 -13.49 -8.60
C VAL A 101 15.27 -13.89 -10.08
N GLY A 102 15.30 -12.92 -11.00
CA GLY A 102 15.27 -13.15 -12.45
C GLY A 102 13.94 -13.73 -12.95
N GLY A 103 12.84 -13.50 -12.25
CA GLY A 103 11.56 -14.16 -12.52
C GLY A 103 10.40 -13.61 -11.70
N TYR A 104 9.31 -14.38 -11.65
CA TYR A 104 8.13 -14.02 -10.88
C TYR A 104 8.45 -13.97 -9.38
N TYR A 105 7.96 -12.92 -8.72
CA TYR A 105 7.94 -12.79 -7.27
C TYR A 105 6.48 -12.56 -6.83
N PRO A 106 5.97 -13.21 -5.77
CA PRO A 106 4.60 -13.02 -5.29
C PRO A 106 4.22 -11.55 -5.17
N GLY A 107 3.04 -11.18 -5.69
CA GLY A 107 2.57 -9.78 -5.76
C GLY A 107 3.07 -8.98 -6.97
N LEU A 108 3.95 -9.54 -7.83
CA LEU A 108 4.54 -8.80 -8.95
C LEU A 108 3.51 -8.27 -9.95
N VAL A 109 2.52 -9.08 -10.36
CA VAL A 109 1.65 -8.74 -11.50
C VAL A 109 0.87 -7.46 -11.21
N THR A 110 0.26 -7.37 -10.04
CA THR A 110 -0.44 -6.18 -9.57
C THR A 110 0.53 -5.06 -9.21
N ALA A 111 1.72 -5.39 -8.70
CA ALA A 111 2.72 -4.38 -8.35
C ALA A 111 3.22 -3.55 -9.53
N LEU A 112 3.12 -4.06 -10.77
CA LEU A 112 3.47 -3.31 -11.99
C LEU A 112 2.65 -2.01 -12.17
N LEU A 113 1.50 -1.87 -11.50
CA LEU A 113 0.70 -0.65 -11.52
C LEU A 113 1.15 0.39 -10.49
N PHE A 114 1.86 -0.01 -9.42
CA PHE A 114 2.31 0.92 -8.38
C PHE A 114 3.27 2.00 -8.87
N PRO A 115 4.24 1.78 -9.79
CA PRO A 115 5.05 2.87 -10.34
C PRO A 115 4.21 4.01 -10.91
N ILE A 116 3.13 3.68 -11.61
CA ILE A 116 2.23 4.64 -12.24
C ILE A 116 1.45 5.40 -11.16
N VAL A 117 0.80 4.67 -10.25
CA VAL A 117 0.01 5.26 -9.15
C VAL A 117 0.90 6.14 -8.26
N THR A 118 2.08 5.64 -7.88
CA THR A 118 3.10 6.34 -7.08
C THR A 118 3.50 7.65 -7.74
N PHE A 119 3.87 7.62 -9.02
CA PHE A 119 4.27 8.82 -9.74
C PHE A 119 3.18 9.89 -9.74
N PHE A 120 1.95 9.52 -10.13
CA PHE A 120 0.84 10.48 -10.18
C PHE A 120 0.45 10.98 -8.80
N PHE A 121 0.51 10.13 -7.78
CA PHE A 121 0.23 10.48 -6.41
C PHE A 121 1.21 11.54 -5.89
N TRP A 122 2.51 11.29 -5.96
CA TRP A 122 3.53 12.22 -5.46
C TRP A 122 3.56 13.52 -6.24
N ARG A 123 3.28 13.47 -7.56
CA ARG A 123 3.12 14.66 -8.41
C ARG A 123 1.99 15.58 -7.96
N GLU A 124 0.90 15.03 -7.44
CA GLU A 124 -0.24 15.81 -6.94
C GLU A 124 -0.09 16.19 -5.45
N TRP A 125 0.45 15.29 -4.63
CA TRP A 125 0.57 15.49 -3.18
C TRP A 125 1.62 16.53 -2.81
N LEU A 126 2.84 16.47 -3.37
CA LEU A 126 3.94 17.38 -3.00
C LEU A 126 3.58 18.86 -3.21
N PRO A 127 3.07 19.28 -4.38
CA PRO A 127 2.70 20.69 -4.57
C PRO A 127 1.52 21.10 -3.68
N ALA A 128 0.57 20.20 -3.43
CA ALA A 128 -0.57 20.48 -2.56
C ALA A 128 -0.15 20.67 -1.11
N PHE A 129 0.81 19.87 -0.64
CA PHE A 129 1.40 19.98 0.69
C PHE A 129 2.15 21.30 0.86
N TRP A 130 3.04 21.65 -0.07
CA TRP A 130 3.77 22.92 -0.01
C TRP A 130 2.89 24.16 -0.01
N ARG A 131 1.84 24.19 -0.83
CA ARG A 131 0.87 25.31 -0.80
C ARG A 131 0.12 25.41 0.53
N ALA A 132 -0.01 24.32 1.27
CA ALA A 132 -0.72 24.29 2.55
C ALA A 132 0.20 24.72 3.72
N THR A 133 1.50 24.45 3.65
CA THR A 133 2.47 24.78 4.72
C THR A 133 3.21 26.10 4.51
N ALA A 134 3.18 26.67 3.30
CA ALA A 134 3.77 27.99 3.01
C ALA A 134 2.88 29.18 3.43
N LYS A 135 1.80 28.91 4.16
CA LYS A 135 0.91 29.91 4.77
C LYS A 135 1.16 29.97 6.27
#